data_AF-A0A357I2L1-F1
#
_entry.id   AF-A0A357I2L1-F1
#
_cell.length_a   1.000
_cell.length_b   1.000
_cell.length_c   1.000
_cell.angle_alpha   90.00
_cell.angle_beta   90.00
_cell.angle_gamma   90.00
#
_symmetry.space_group_name_H-M   'P 1'
#
loop_
_entity.id
_entity.type
_entity.pdbx_description
1 polymer ?
#
loop_
_entity_poly.entity_id
_entity_poly.type
_entity_poly.pdbx_seq_one_letter_code
_entity_poly.pdbx_strand_id
1 'polypeptide(L)'
;MASPLSGQLLIEIGAFTVSAFLIGQFGAAALAAHQIALTCAMTTFMLPLGLSMAVTIRVSHAVSAAQAIRCRRIVMGAQGMGLMIMLSCALAYVFGGEAIAAGFTEDREVVGVTVSILAIVAIFQLLDGVQVISGAALRGMRDVNVPMGILFACFWLVALPVGAALGFTADMGAQGMWSGLAIGLGLASLALSARLWRKLQRV
;
A
#
# COMPACT_ATOMS: atom_id res chain seq x y z
N MET A 1 -13.96 -8.55 -18.74
CA MET A 1 -13.51 -8.74 -17.34
C MET A 1 -12.24 -7.94 -16.97
N ALA A 2 -11.45 -7.42 -17.93
CA ALA A 2 -10.23 -6.65 -17.63
C ALA A 2 -10.45 -5.18 -17.22
N SER A 3 -11.57 -4.56 -17.60
CA SER A 3 -11.79 -3.11 -17.41
C SER A 3 -11.69 -2.60 -15.96
N PRO A 4 -12.22 -3.29 -14.92
CA PRO A 4 -12.15 -2.76 -13.55
C PRO A 4 -10.77 -2.93 -12.92
N LEU A 5 -10.05 -4.00 -13.29
CA LEU A 5 -8.72 -4.28 -12.73
C LEU A 5 -7.67 -3.30 -13.27
N SER A 6 -7.72 -3.03 -14.58
CA SER A 6 -6.89 -1.97 -15.18
C SER A 6 -7.21 -0.60 -14.59
N GLY A 7 -8.49 -0.33 -14.29
CA GLY A 7 -8.91 0.89 -13.60
C GLY A 7 -8.29 1.03 -12.21
N GLN A 8 -8.28 -0.02 -11.40
CA GLN A 8 -7.65 -0.01 -10.06
C GLN A 8 -6.16 0.36 -10.13
N LEU A 9 -5.42 -0.29 -11.04
CA LEU A 9 -3.99 -0.06 -11.20
C LEU A 9 -3.72 1.38 -11.67
N LEU A 10 -4.52 1.89 -12.61
CA LEU A 10 -4.39 3.26 -13.11
C LEU A 10 -4.63 4.30 -12.01
N ILE A 11 -5.64 4.07 -11.17
CA ILE A 11 -5.97 4.95 -10.04
C ILE A 11 -4.80 5.05 -9.07
N GLU A 12 -4.19 3.91 -8.74
CA GLU A 12 -3.08 3.82 -7.79
C GLU A 12 -1.79 4.44 -8.36
N ILE A 13 -1.36 4.02 -9.55
CA ILE A 13 -0.17 4.58 -10.21
C ILE A 13 -0.34 6.07 -10.49
N GLY A 14 -1.55 6.50 -10.88
CA GLY A 14 -1.87 7.91 -11.11
C GLY A 14 -1.72 8.74 -9.82
N ALA A 15 -2.23 8.24 -8.69
CA ALA A 15 -2.10 8.92 -7.40
C ALA A 15 -0.62 9.05 -6.97
N PHE A 16 0.20 8.01 -7.15
CA PHE A 16 1.64 8.07 -6.88
C PHE A 16 2.36 9.05 -7.80
N THR A 17 1.98 9.10 -9.08
CA THR A 17 2.59 10.01 -10.07
C THR A 17 2.27 11.47 -9.75
N VAL A 18 1.02 11.79 -9.41
CA VAL A 18 0.62 13.13 -8.96
C VAL A 18 1.36 13.50 -7.68
N SER A 19 1.47 12.57 -6.72
CA SER A 19 2.22 12.78 -5.48
C SER A 19 3.70 13.09 -5.76
N ALA A 20 4.33 12.38 -6.70
CA ALA A 20 5.72 12.64 -7.12
C ALA A 20 5.88 14.04 -7.73
N PHE A 21 4.93 14.48 -8.55
CA PHE A 21 4.93 15.83 -9.12
C PHE A 21 4.82 16.91 -8.04
N LEU A 22 3.96 16.71 -7.04
CA LEU A 22 3.81 17.62 -5.90
C LEU A 22 5.07 17.63 -5.03
N ILE A 23 5.67 16.47 -4.77
CA ILE A 23 6.91 16.38 -3.98
C ILE A 23 8.08 17.07 -4.69
N GLY A 24 8.13 17.02 -6.02
CA GLY A 24 9.14 17.71 -6.81
C GLY A 24 9.18 19.23 -6.58
N GLN A 25 8.09 19.84 -6.10
CA GLN A 25 8.07 21.27 -5.77
C GLN A 25 8.83 21.62 -4.48
N PHE A 26 9.09 20.64 -3.60
CA PHE A 26 9.86 20.85 -2.37
C PHE A 26 11.37 20.80 -2.58
N GLY A 27 11.84 20.57 -3.82
CA GLY A 27 13.26 20.60 -4.18
C GLY A 27 13.84 19.25 -4.60
N ALA A 28 15.06 19.28 -5.13
CA ALA A 28 15.72 18.12 -5.70
C ALA A 28 16.03 17.03 -4.64
N ALA A 29 16.42 17.42 -3.43
CA ALA A 29 16.71 16.47 -2.34
C ALA A 29 15.46 15.70 -1.91
N ALA A 30 14.32 16.38 -1.79
CA ALA A 30 13.03 15.77 -1.46
C ALA A 30 12.56 14.79 -2.55
N LEU A 31 12.73 15.15 -3.82
CA LEU A 31 12.39 14.28 -4.94
C LEU A 31 13.30 13.05 -5.00
N ALA A 32 14.61 13.21 -4.80
CA ALA A 32 15.57 12.10 -4.74
C ALA A 32 15.22 11.14 -3.60
N ALA A 33 14.94 11.67 -2.41
CA ALA A 33 14.52 10.86 -1.26
C ALA A 33 13.20 10.11 -1.53
N HIS A 34 12.24 10.74 -2.21
CA HIS A 34 11.00 10.09 -2.63
C HIS A 34 11.26 8.93 -3.59
N GLN A 35 12.15 9.08 -4.57
CA GLN A 35 12.50 8.01 -5.51
C GLN A 35 13.17 6.81 -4.82
N ILE A 36 14.07 7.09 -3.86
CA ILE A 36 14.70 6.03 -3.05
C ILE A 36 13.62 5.29 -2.25
N ALA A 37 12.76 6.04 -1.54
CA ALA A 37 11.68 5.47 -0.75
C ALA A 37 10.71 4.64 -1.61
N LEU A 38 10.34 5.13 -2.80
CA LEU A 38 9.46 4.43 -3.73
C LEU A 38 10.10 3.12 -4.22
N THR A 39 11.40 3.14 -4.53
CA THR A 39 12.15 1.94 -4.93
C THR A 39 12.18 0.90 -3.83
N CYS A 40 12.43 1.34 -2.59
CA CYS A 40 12.36 0.47 -1.42
C CYS A 40 10.96 -0.15 -1.28
N ALA A 41 9.91 0.67 -1.30
CA ALA A 41 8.52 0.22 -1.16
C ALA A 41 8.11 -0.77 -2.26
N MET A 42 8.48 -0.51 -3.52
CA MET A 42 8.22 -1.42 -4.64
C MET A 42 8.91 -2.78 -4.46
N THR A 43 10.15 -2.77 -3.96
CA THR A 43 10.92 -4.00 -3.73
C THR A 43 10.23 -4.88 -2.68
N THR A 44 9.80 -4.29 -1.57
CA THR A 44 9.11 -5.04 -0.51
C THR A 44 7.69 -5.41 -0.88
N PHE A 45 7.02 -4.61 -1.72
CA PHE A 45 5.69 -4.89 -2.28
C PHE A 45 5.63 -6.18 -3.12
N MET A 46 6.75 -6.60 -3.74
CA MET A 46 6.76 -7.83 -4.54
C MET A 46 6.44 -9.08 -3.71
N LEU A 47 6.77 -9.08 -2.41
CA LEU A 47 6.52 -10.21 -1.51
C LEU A 47 5.01 -10.45 -1.27
N PRO A 48 4.21 -9.48 -0.79
CA PRO A 48 2.77 -9.66 -0.62
C PRO A 48 2.06 -9.78 -1.97
N LEU A 49 2.58 -9.17 -3.04
CA LEU A 49 2.04 -9.35 -4.38
C LEU A 49 2.07 -10.83 -4.81
N GLY A 50 3.20 -11.52 -4.60
CA GLY A 50 3.31 -12.96 -4.87
C GLY A 50 2.33 -13.79 -4.03
N LEU A 51 2.19 -13.48 -2.73
CA LEU A 51 1.20 -14.11 -1.86
C LEU A 51 -0.23 -13.87 -2.36
N SER A 52 -0.53 -12.65 -2.84
CA SER A 52 -1.84 -12.26 -3.34
C SER A 52 -2.32 -13.09 -4.53
N MET A 53 -1.39 -13.53 -5.39
CA MET A 53 -1.70 -14.40 -6.53
C MET A 53 -2.17 -15.77 -6.03
N ALA A 54 -1.46 -16.35 -5.06
CA ALA A 54 -1.85 -17.62 -4.44
C ALA A 54 -3.20 -17.51 -3.72
N VAL A 55 -3.45 -16.41 -3.01
CA VAL A 55 -4.73 -16.13 -2.34
C VAL A 55 -5.87 -16.10 -3.33
N THR A 56 -5.73 -15.36 -4.45
CA THR A 56 -6.77 -15.22 -5.47
C THR A 56 -7.21 -16.61 -5.98
N ILE A 57 -6.25 -17.47 -6.32
CA ILE A 57 -6.52 -18.83 -6.81
C ILE A 57 -7.20 -19.68 -5.73
N ARG A 58 -6.63 -19.72 -4.51
CA ARG A 58 -7.13 -20.55 -3.41
C ARG A 58 -8.53 -20.14 -2.94
N VAL A 59 -8.80 -18.83 -2.88
CA VAL A 59 -10.12 -18.28 -2.54
C VAL A 59 -11.12 -18.59 -3.65
N SER A 60 -10.77 -18.39 -4.92
CA SER A 60 -11.67 -18.70 -6.04
C SER A 60 -12.10 -20.16 -6.08
N HIS A 61 -11.17 -21.09 -5.79
CA HIS A 61 -11.46 -22.52 -5.69
C HIS A 61 -12.36 -22.83 -4.49
N ALA A 62 -12.06 -22.28 -3.31
CA ALA A 62 -12.87 -22.51 -2.10
C ALA A 62 -14.30 -21.97 -2.23
N VAL A 63 -14.46 -20.80 -2.87
CA VAL A 63 -15.77 -20.21 -3.17
C VAL A 63 -16.53 -21.06 -4.19
N SER A 64 -15.86 -21.53 -5.25
CA SER A 64 -16.48 -22.38 -6.27
C SER A 64 -16.91 -23.75 -5.72
N ALA A 65 -16.22 -24.25 -4.69
CA ALA A 65 -16.54 -25.49 -3.99
C ALA A 65 -17.54 -25.31 -2.83
N ALA A 66 -18.11 -24.12 -2.63
CA ALA A 66 -19.00 -23.78 -1.50
C ALA A 66 -18.41 -24.09 -0.11
N GLN A 67 -17.08 -23.99 0.05
CA GLN A 67 -16.38 -24.28 1.31
C GLN A 67 -16.07 -22.99 2.09
N ALA A 68 -17.09 -22.40 2.71
CA ALA A 68 -16.99 -21.13 3.45
C ALA A 68 -15.91 -21.14 4.55
N ILE A 69 -15.87 -22.20 5.37
CA ILE A 69 -14.88 -22.34 6.46
C ILE A 69 -13.46 -22.37 5.90
N ARG A 70 -13.24 -23.10 4.80
CA ARG A 70 -11.92 -23.17 4.15
C ARG A 70 -11.52 -21.82 3.57
N CYS A 71 -12.46 -21.11 2.93
CA CYS A 71 -12.24 -19.77 2.42
C CYS A 71 -11.79 -18.81 3.54
N ARG A 72 -12.47 -18.83 4.69
CA ARG A 72 -12.11 -18.00 5.85
C ARG A 72 -10.71 -18.31 6.37
N ARG A 73 -10.36 -19.60 6.51
CA ARG A 73 -9.01 -20.01 6.95
C ARG A 73 -7.92 -19.57 5.98
N ILE A 74 -8.16 -19.65 4.67
CA ILE A 74 -7.21 -19.17 3.65
C ILE A 74 -6.98 -17.67 3.81
N VAL A 75 -8.05 -16.88 3.92
CA VAL A 75 -7.96 -15.43 4.06
C VAL A 75 -7.23 -15.04 5.34
N MET A 76 -7.60 -15.63 6.49
CA MET A 76 -6.96 -15.35 7.77
C MET A 76 -5.48 -15.71 7.78
N GLY A 77 -5.15 -16.90 7.28
CA GLY A 77 -3.75 -17.35 7.19
C GLY A 77 -2.93 -16.46 6.27
N ALA A 78 -3.50 -16.04 5.14
CA ALA A 78 -2.83 -15.13 4.23
C ALA A 78 -2.62 -13.74 4.83
N GLN A 79 -3.63 -13.15 5.47
CA GLN A 79 -3.48 -11.86 6.14
C GLN A 79 -2.43 -11.93 7.26
N GLY A 80 -2.42 -13.01 8.05
CA GLY A 80 -1.39 -13.23 9.08
C GLY A 80 0.01 -13.34 8.48
N MET A 81 0.19 -14.14 7.43
CA MET A 81 1.49 -14.30 6.77
C MET A 81 1.95 -13.00 6.10
N GLY A 82 1.05 -12.29 5.43
CA GLY A 82 1.33 -10.98 4.83
C GLY A 82 1.76 -9.97 5.88
N LEU A 83 1.06 -9.90 7.01
CA LEU A 83 1.42 -9.01 8.11
C LEU A 83 2.81 -9.35 8.69
N MET A 84 3.14 -10.63 8.85
CA MET A 84 4.47 -11.03 9.34
C MET A 84 5.59 -10.64 8.36
N ILE A 85 5.38 -10.83 7.05
CA ILE A 85 6.34 -10.42 6.03
C ILE A 85 6.51 -8.90 6.06
N MET A 86 5.41 -8.13 6.03
CA MET A 86 5.49 -6.67 6.06
C MET A 86 6.05 -6.13 7.36
N LEU A 87 5.80 -6.80 8.49
CA LEU A 87 6.40 -6.44 9.77
C LEU A 87 7.92 -6.62 9.73
N SER A 88 8.41 -7.71 9.15
CA SER A 88 9.86 -7.91 9.00
C SER A 88 10.51 -6.82 8.12
N CYS A 89 9.84 -6.42 7.03
CA CYS A 89 10.29 -5.31 6.18
C CYS A 89 10.24 -3.96 6.90
N ALA A 90 9.16 -3.71 7.65
CA ALA A 90 9.00 -2.48 8.42
C ALA A 90 10.10 -2.33 9.48
N LEU A 91 10.43 -3.41 10.20
CA LEU A 91 11.54 -3.41 11.16
C LEU A 91 12.88 -3.16 10.45
N ALA A 92 13.10 -3.73 9.26
CA ALA A 92 14.29 -3.47 8.47
C ALA A 92 14.42 -1.99 8.07
N TYR A 93 13.32 -1.31 7.74
CA TYR A 93 13.35 0.14 7.46
C TYR A 93 13.58 0.99 8.71
N VAL A 94 12.99 0.62 9.84
CA VAL A 94 13.14 1.38 11.10
C VAL A 94 14.57 1.27 11.65
N PHE A 95 15.14 0.06 11.67
CA PHE A 95 16.48 -0.15 12.23
C PHE A 95 17.61 0.02 11.21
N GLY A 96 17.33 -0.22 9.93
CA GLY A 96 18.32 -0.17 8.84
C GLY A 96 18.17 1.03 7.91
N GLY A 97 17.25 1.97 8.19
CA GLY A 97 16.93 3.07 7.27
C GLY A 97 18.12 3.89 6.83
N GLU A 98 19.07 4.18 7.73
CA GLU A 98 20.28 4.95 7.41
C GLU A 98 21.23 4.16 6.51
N ALA A 99 21.46 2.88 6.80
CA ALA A 99 22.30 2.02 5.97
C ALA A 99 21.69 1.79 4.58
N ILE A 100 20.36 1.64 4.50
CA ILE A 100 19.63 1.53 3.24
C ILE A 100 19.79 2.83 2.44
N ALA A 101 19.51 3.98 3.04
CA ALA A 101 19.62 5.28 2.38
C ALA A 101 21.06 5.59 1.90
N ALA A 102 22.06 5.30 2.74
CA ALA A 102 23.48 5.46 2.40
C ALA A 102 23.93 4.53 1.26
N GLY A 103 23.22 3.42 1.02
CA GLY A 103 23.46 2.55 -0.13
C GLY A 103 23.03 3.14 -1.47
N PHE A 104 22.16 4.16 -1.47
CA PHE A 104 21.70 4.83 -2.69
C PHE A 104 22.42 6.15 -2.99
N THR A 105 22.89 6.85 -1.96
CA THR A 105 23.50 8.18 -2.12
C THR A 105 24.47 8.51 -0.99
N GLU A 106 25.50 9.29 -1.33
CA GLU A 106 26.47 9.85 -0.36
C GLU A 106 26.03 11.23 0.18
N ASP A 107 24.99 11.83 -0.42
CA ASP A 107 24.47 13.13 0.01
C ASP A 107 23.71 13.00 1.36
N ARG A 108 24.29 13.58 2.41
CA ARG A 108 23.76 13.52 3.77
C ARG A 108 22.38 14.18 3.91
N GLU A 109 22.09 15.20 3.11
CA GLU A 109 20.78 15.84 3.13
C GLU A 109 19.71 14.87 2.63
N VAL A 110 19.97 14.22 1.49
CA VAL A 110 19.07 13.21 0.91
C VAL A 110 18.93 12.00 1.82
N VAL A 111 20.01 11.54 2.45
CA VAL A 111 19.96 10.45 3.44
C VAL A 111 19.03 10.80 4.60
N GLY A 112 19.19 11.99 5.21
CA GLY A 112 18.36 12.41 6.33
C GLY A 112 16.87 12.46 5.98
N VAL A 113 16.53 13.05 4.83
CA VAL A 113 15.14 13.08 4.34
C VAL A 113 14.64 11.66 4.04
N THR A 114 15.45 10.80 3.42
CA THR A 114 15.09 9.42 3.10
C THR A 114 14.77 8.62 4.36
N VAL A 115 15.61 8.70 5.40
CA VAL A 115 15.38 7.98 6.67
C VAL A 115 14.04 8.37 7.29
N SER A 116 13.73 9.67 7.29
CA SER A 116 12.45 10.15 7.83
C SER A 116 11.24 9.63 7.05
N ILE A 117 11.35 9.56 5.71
CA ILE A 117 10.31 8.98 4.85
C ILE A 117 10.20 7.48 5.08
N LEU A 118 11.31 6.75 5.21
CA LEU A 118 11.32 5.31 5.43
C LEU A 118 10.60 4.90 6.72
N ALA A 119 10.65 5.73 7.77
CA ALA A 119 9.87 5.50 8.98
C ALA A 119 8.35 5.54 8.71
N ILE A 120 7.88 6.46 7.86
CA ILE A 120 6.48 6.53 7.44
C ILE A 120 6.14 5.36 6.51
N VAL A 121 7.05 5.02 5.59
CA VAL A 121 6.92 3.87 4.68
C VAL A 121 6.80 2.56 5.46
N ALA A 122 7.46 2.41 6.60
CA ALA A 122 7.34 1.23 7.45
C ALA A 122 5.88 0.99 7.89
N ILE A 123 5.16 2.04 8.28
CA ILE A 123 3.74 1.97 8.65
C ILE A 123 2.88 1.73 7.40
N PHE A 124 3.18 2.45 6.31
CA PHE A 124 2.53 2.27 5.02
C PHE A 124 2.56 0.81 4.57
N GLN A 125 3.72 0.15 4.68
CA GLN A 125 3.96 -1.23 4.27
C GLN A 125 3.04 -2.23 4.99
N LEU A 126 2.81 -2.04 6.29
CA LEU A 126 1.92 -2.89 7.09
C LEU A 126 0.47 -2.81 6.59
N LEU A 127 0.00 -1.59 6.33
CA LEU A 127 -1.36 -1.32 5.85
C LEU A 127 -1.53 -1.88 4.43
N ASP A 128 -0.48 -1.78 3.63
CA ASP A 128 -0.46 -2.16 2.24
C ASP A 128 -0.57 -3.68 2.06
N GLY A 129 0.18 -4.46 2.84
CA GLY A 129 0.07 -5.92 2.80
C GLY A 129 -1.35 -6.41 3.10
N VAL A 130 -2.04 -5.78 4.04
CA VAL A 130 -3.45 -6.09 4.36
C VAL A 130 -4.37 -5.67 3.21
N GLN A 131 -4.14 -4.51 2.60
CA GLN A 131 -4.91 -3.97 1.48
C GLN A 131 -4.83 -4.89 0.26
N VAL A 132 -3.62 -5.27 -0.15
CA VAL A 132 -3.32 -6.13 -1.30
C VAL A 132 -3.96 -7.51 -1.15
N ILE A 133 -3.80 -8.15 0.02
CA ILE A 133 -4.34 -9.48 0.29
C ILE A 133 -5.86 -9.45 0.34
N SER A 134 -6.44 -8.41 0.94
CA SER A 134 -7.90 -8.24 1.01
C SER A 134 -8.50 -8.02 -0.38
N GLY A 135 -7.84 -7.18 -1.20
CA GLY A 135 -8.18 -6.98 -2.60
C GLY A 135 -8.09 -8.28 -3.41
N ALA A 136 -7.03 -9.07 -3.23
CA ALA A 136 -6.87 -10.36 -3.90
C ALA A 136 -7.95 -11.38 -3.52
N ALA A 137 -8.32 -11.46 -2.25
CA ALA A 137 -9.40 -12.33 -1.81
C ALA A 137 -10.75 -11.91 -2.42
N LEU A 138 -11.05 -10.61 -2.45
CA LEU A 138 -12.26 -10.07 -3.09
C LEU A 138 -12.28 -10.34 -4.61
N ARG A 139 -11.13 -10.19 -5.29
CA ARG A 139 -10.98 -10.58 -6.70
C ARG A 139 -11.25 -12.08 -6.90
N GLY A 140 -10.76 -12.94 -6.01
CA GLY A 140 -11.05 -14.37 -6.01
C GLY A 140 -12.55 -14.70 -5.84
N MET A 141 -13.29 -13.83 -5.13
CA MET A 141 -14.75 -13.90 -4.97
C MET A 141 -15.54 -13.22 -6.11
N ARG A 142 -14.86 -12.76 -7.17
CA ARG A 142 -15.45 -12.00 -8.29
C ARG A 142 -16.06 -10.64 -7.89
N ASP A 143 -15.66 -10.06 -6.75
CA ASP A 143 -16.06 -8.71 -6.32
C ASP A 143 -14.95 -7.70 -6.66
N VAL A 144 -15.05 -7.04 -7.83
CA VAL A 144 -14.02 -6.13 -8.36
C VAL A 144 -14.46 -4.67 -8.45
N ASN A 145 -15.76 -4.42 -8.55
CA ASN A 145 -16.29 -3.06 -8.74
C ASN A 145 -16.25 -2.24 -7.46
N VAL A 146 -16.62 -2.84 -6.32
CA VAL A 146 -16.61 -2.14 -5.03
C VAL A 146 -15.19 -1.80 -4.58
N PRO A 147 -14.20 -2.71 -4.66
CA PRO A 147 -12.81 -2.36 -4.39
C PRO A 147 -12.27 -1.20 -5.22
N MET A 148 -12.65 -1.11 -6.50
CA MET A 148 -12.22 -0.01 -7.37
C MET A 148 -12.70 1.35 -6.88
N GLY A 149 -13.98 1.46 -6.49
CA GLY A 149 -14.53 2.70 -5.95
C GLY A 149 -13.90 3.10 -4.61
N ILE A 150 -13.60 2.12 -3.75
CA ILE A 150 -12.90 2.36 -2.47
C ILE A 150 -11.50 2.92 -2.73
N LEU A 151 -10.72 2.28 -3.60
CA LEU A 151 -9.36 2.74 -3.94
C LEU A 151 -9.38 4.16 -4.53
N PHE A 152 -10.30 4.45 -5.44
CA PHE A 152 -10.48 5.79 -5.98
C PHE A 152 -10.71 6.82 -4.87
N ALA A 153 -11.71 6.59 -4.00
CA ALA A 153 -12.04 7.53 -2.94
C ALA A 153 -10.86 7.72 -1.97
N CYS A 154 -10.21 6.64 -1.55
CA CYS A 154 -9.13 6.69 -0.58
C CYS A 154 -7.88 7.39 -1.12
N PHE A 155 -7.46 7.10 -2.35
CA PHE A 155 -6.24 7.70 -2.91
C PHE A 155 -6.48 9.11 -3.44
N TRP A 156 -7.58 9.35 -4.17
CA TRP A 156 -7.80 10.63 -4.83
C TRP A 156 -8.53 11.66 -3.95
N LEU A 157 -9.52 11.24 -3.17
CA LEU A 157 -10.31 12.17 -2.36
C LEU A 157 -9.74 12.37 -0.95
N VAL A 158 -8.92 11.43 -0.47
CA VAL A 158 -8.31 11.53 0.87
C VAL A 158 -6.80 11.67 0.82
N ALA A 159 -6.08 10.71 0.23
CA ALA A 159 -4.63 10.69 0.31
C ALA A 159 -3.98 11.94 -0.30
N LEU A 160 -4.39 12.32 -1.52
CA LEU A 160 -3.86 13.51 -2.20
C LEU A 160 -4.21 14.83 -1.47
N PRO A 161 -5.47 15.13 -1.11
CA PRO A 161 -5.78 16.36 -0.38
C PRO A 161 -5.13 16.43 0.99
N VAL A 162 -5.13 15.33 1.76
CA VAL A 162 -4.49 15.29 3.07
C VAL A 162 -2.97 15.40 2.95
N GLY A 163 -2.37 14.72 1.98
CA GLY A 163 -0.94 14.79 1.71
C GLY A 163 -0.51 16.18 1.26
N ALA A 164 -1.29 16.85 0.40
CA ALA A 164 -1.05 18.22 -0.01
C ALA A 164 -1.23 19.20 1.17
N ALA A 165 -2.26 19.03 1.99
CA ALA A 165 -2.43 19.84 3.19
C ALA A 165 -1.24 19.69 4.14
N LEU A 166 -0.85 18.46 4.49
CA LEU A 166 0.30 18.23 5.38
C LEU A 166 1.63 18.70 4.77
N GLY A 167 1.82 18.49 3.47
CA GLY A 167 3.05 18.90 2.78
C GLY A 167 3.21 20.42 2.66
N PHE A 168 2.16 21.14 2.23
CA PHE A 168 2.22 22.57 1.95
C PHE A 168 1.78 23.46 3.12
N THR A 169 0.74 23.08 3.88
CA THR A 169 0.20 23.94 4.95
C THR A 169 0.85 23.70 6.31
N ALA A 170 1.29 22.47 6.58
CA ALA A 170 2.00 22.14 7.83
C ALA A 170 3.53 22.10 7.65
N ASP A 171 4.04 22.50 6.48
CA ASP A 171 5.47 22.59 6.13
C ASP A 171 6.25 21.28 6.36
N MET A 172 5.57 20.13 6.28
CA MET A 172 6.18 18.81 6.43
C MET A 172 6.81 18.29 5.12
N GLY A 173 6.68 19.04 4.02
CA GLY A 173 7.22 18.71 2.71
C GLY A 173 6.89 17.29 2.24
N ALA A 174 7.92 16.53 1.85
CA ALA A 174 7.77 15.16 1.37
C ALA A 174 7.23 14.19 2.43
N GLN A 175 7.53 14.42 3.72
CA GLN A 175 7.00 13.59 4.81
C GLN A 175 5.48 13.72 4.90
N GLY A 176 4.97 14.95 4.81
CA GLY A 176 3.53 15.22 4.83
C GLY A 176 2.77 14.51 3.72
N MET A 177 3.36 14.47 2.51
CA MET A 177 2.79 13.72 1.38
C MET A 177 2.73 12.22 1.67
N TRP A 178 3.81 11.63 2.16
CA TRP A 178 3.85 10.21 2.53
C TRP A 178 2.92 9.88 3.70
N SER A 179 2.73 10.79 4.66
CA SER A 179 1.74 10.62 5.72
C SER A 179 0.32 10.61 5.15
N GLY A 180 0.00 11.51 4.20
CA GLY A 180 -1.29 11.50 3.50
C GLY A 180 -1.55 10.20 2.74
N LEU A 181 -0.53 9.69 2.03
CA LEU A 181 -0.58 8.38 1.37
C LEU A 181 -0.83 7.24 2.36
N ALA A 182 -0.14 7.23 3.51
CA ALA A 182 -0.35 6.24 4.56
C ALA A 182 -1.77 6.30 5.15
N ILE A 183 -2.33 7.49 5.37
CA ILE A 183 -3.70 7.67 5.85
C ILE A 183 -4.71 7.12 4.84
N GLY A 184 -4.59 7.51 3.57
CA GLY A 184 -5.48 7.04 2.52
C GLY A 184 -5.41 5.52 2.34
N LEU A 185 -4.20 4.97 2.37
CA LEU A 185 -3.99 3.52 2.31
C LEU A 185 -4.58 2.80 3.53
N GLY A 186 -4.43 3.36 4.73
CA GLY A 186 -5.03 2.82 5.94
C GLY A 186 -6.55 2.74 5.84
N LEU A 187 -7.19 3.79 5.33
CA LEU A 187 -8.63 3.79 5.07
C LEU A 187 -9.03 2.75 4.02
N ALA A 188 -8.26 2.63 2.93
CA ALA A 188 -8.50 1.63 1.90
C ALA A 188 -8.39 0.20 2.47
N SER A 189 -7.35 -0.05 3.26
CA SER A 189 -7.07 -1.33 3.92
C SER A 189 -8.21 -1.72 4.87
N LEU A 190 -8.68 -0.79 5.69
CA LEU A 190 -9.84 -0.98 6.58
C LEU A 190 -11.13 -1.24 5.80
N ALA A 191 -11.42 -0.42 4.78
CA ALA A 191 -12.66 -0.54 4.00
C ALA A 191 -12.72 -1.85 3.20
N LEU A 192 -11.61 -2.27 2.59
CA LEU A 192 -11.50 -3.53 1.86
C LEU A 192 -11.57 -4.73 2.80
N SER A 193 -10.90 -4.68 3.94
CA SER A 193 -11.00 -5.71 4.97
C SER A 193 -12.45 -5.85 5.46
N ALA A 194 -13.11 -4.73 5.80
CA ALA A 194 -14.50 -4.73 6.23
C ALA A 194 -15.46 -5.26 5.16
N ARG A 195 -15.19 -4.98 3.87
CA ARG A 195 -15.96 -5.53 2.74
C ARG A 195 -15.76 -7.04 2.62
N LEU A 196 -14.52 -7.50 2.73
CA LEU A 196 -14.15 -8.90 2.67
C LEU A 196 -14.82 -9.71 3.79
N TRP A 197 -14.75 -9.23 5.03
CA TRP A 197 -15.39 -9.89 6.17
C TRP A 197 -16.92 -9.98 6.04
N ARG A 198 -17.57 -8.92 5.54
CA ARG A 198 -19.01 -8.95 5.24
C ARG A 198 -19.37 -9.94 4.14
N LYS A 199 -18.51 -10.11 3.12
CA LYS A 199 -18.68 -11.14 2.07
C LYS A 199 -18.53 -12.54 2.65
N LEU A 200 -17.51 -12.76 3.48
CA LEU A 200 -17.24 -14.05 4.14
C LEU A 200 -18.37 -14.52 5.08
N GLN A 201 -19.14 -13.60 5.65
CA GLN A 201 -20.31 -13.93 6.50
C GLN A 201 -21.55 -14.34 5.69
N ARG A 202 -21.58 -14.02 4.39
CA ARG A 202 -22.72 -14.30 3.49
C ARG A 202 -22.50 -15.51 2.58
N VAL A 203 -21.28 -16.07 2.59
CA VAL A 203 -20.87 -17.29 1.85
C VAL A 203 -20.91 -18.46 2.83
#